data_AF-A0AAE1FJW4-F1
#
_entry.id   AF-A0AAE1FJW4-F1
#
_cell.length_a   1.000
_cell.length_b   1.000
_cell.length_c   1.000
_cell.angle_alpha   90.00
_cell.angle_beta   90.00
_cell.angle_gamma   90.00
#
_symmetry.space_group_name_H-M   'P 1'
#
loop_
_entity.id
_entity.type
_entity.pdbx_description
1 polymer ?
#
loop_
_entity_poly.entity_id
_entity_poly.type
_entity_poly.pdbx_seq_one_letter_code
_entity_poly.pdbx_strand_id
1 'polypeptide(L)'
;MSDWPDYLEEVAYSMRTQKQKSTGFTPYHLMFGRQHRPIDQDDMELEVEEEGLSPADESTDTSCSLEGLVSLPTAKEVLLFVQHQDQKRQEVHIKREEKVNAAQEKQTADYNRRKKKGSKIYDLSVGMHVLQSNLRNESRKGGNMEPKWTGPHKILDIDCNQRMALETVKNGKKLNRRVSYNQLRPYLHSQLHDARAAERDESWESSHLCSHMMRQDTK
;
A
#
# COMPACT_ATOMS: atom_id res chain seq x y z
N MET A 1 9.14 -31.22 0.39
CA MET A 1 8.23 -30.27 -0.28
C MET A 1 7.56 -29.48 0.83
N SER A 2 7.24 -28.20 0.63
CA SER A 2 6.66 -27.37 1.69
C SER A 2 5.15 -27.63 1.78
N ASP A 3 4.67 -28.09 2.93
CA ASP A 3 3.26 -28.42 3.22
C ASP A 3 2.39 -27.15 3.44
N TRP A 4 2.82 -26.00 2.89
CA TRP A 4 2.10 -24.73 3.02
C TRP A 4 0.68 -24.72 2.43
N PRO A 5 0.33 -25.49 1.37
CA PRO A 5 -1.02 -25.50 0.83
C PRO A 5 -2.05 -26.01 1.84
N ASP A 6 -1.65 -26.94 2.71
CA ASP A 6 -2.55 -27.58 3.67
C ASP A 6 -3.03 -26.59 4.75
N TYR A 7 -2.20 -25.59 5.08
CA TYR A 7 -2.53 -24.54 6.05
C TYR A 7 -3.29 -23.34 5.44
N LEU A 8 -3.51 -23.31 4.13
CA LEU A 8 -4.12 -22.15 3.47
C LEU A 8 -5.53 -21.85 4.01
N GLU A 9 -6.33 -22.89 4.24
CA GLU A 9 -7.70 -22.74 4.74
C GLU A 9 -7.72 -22.20 6.17
N GLU A 10 -6.85 -22.71 7.04
CA GLU A 10 -6.71 -22.25 8.43
C GLU A 10 -6.22 -20.80 8.50
N VAL A 11 -5.24 -20.44 7.67
CA VAL A 11 -4.73 -19.06 7.58
C VAL A 11 -5.83 -18.13 7.06
N ALA A 12 -6.54 -18.51 6.00
CA ALA A 12 -7.65 -17.71 5.48
C ALA A 12 -8.77 -17.55 6.51
N TYR A 13 -9.08 -18.60 7.28
CA TYR A 13 -10.04 -18.55 8.38
C TYR A 13 -9.58 -17.56 9.44
N SER A 14 -8.36 -17.68 9.96
CA SER A 14 -7.83 -16.76 10.99
C SER A 14 -7.86 -15.29 10.55
N MET A 15 -7.51 -15.01 9.28
CA MET A 15 -7.56 -13.65 8.74
C MET A 15 -8.99 -13.08 8.66
N ARG A 16 -10.00 -13.92 8.44
CA ARG A 16 -11.42 -13.49 8.37
C ARG A 16 -12.03 -13.28 9.75
N THR A 17 -11.55 -14.00 10.76
CA THR A 17 -12.11 -14.01 12.11
C THR A 17 -11.39 -13.09 13.08
N GLN A 18 -10.14 -12.70 12.78
CA GLN A 18 -9.39 -11.76 13.61
C GLN A 18 -9.86 -10.32 13.41
N LYS A 19 -10.00 -9.57 14.51
CA LYS A 19 -10.30 -8.13 14.48
C LYS A 19 -9.09 -7.36 13.92
N GLN A 20 -9.31 -6.58 12.87
CA GLN A 20 -8.26 -5.75 12.27
C GLN A 20 -8.09 -4.46 13.08
N LYS A 21 -6.85 -4.05 13.40
CA LYS A 21 -6.58 -2.88 14.27
C LYS A 21 -7.11 -1.56 13.71
N SER A 22 -7.09 -1.39 12.39
CA SER A 22 -7.51 -0.16 11.70
C SER A 22 -9.03 0.00 11.63
N THR A 23 -9.77 -1.11 11.52
CA THR A 23 -11.24 -1.10 11.40
C THR A 23 -11.93 -1.41 12.72
N GLY A 24 -11.27 -2.15 13.63
CA GLY A 24 -11.84 -2.63 14.89
C GLY A 24 -12.82 -3.80 14.75
N PHE A 25 -13.07 -4.27 13.53
CA PHE A 25 -14.03 -5.34 13.21
C PHE A 25 -13.34 -6.50 12.50
N THR A 26 -13.97 -7.66 12.53
CA THR A 26 -13.52 -8.85 11.77
C THR A 26 -14.02 -8.73 10.33
N PRO A 27 -13.24 -9.14 9.32
CA PRO A 27 -13.73 -9.15 7.94
C PRO A 27 -15.01 -9.98 7.76
N TYR A 28 -15.13 -11.11 8.48
CA TYR A 28 -16.33 -11.95 8.46
C TYR A 28 -17.57 -11.20 8.96
N HIS A 29 -17.46 -10.46 10.07
CA HIS A 29 -18.58 -9.68 10.59
C HIS A 29 -19.01 -8.57 9.63
N LEU A 30 -18.05 -7.90 8.98
CA LEU A 30 -18.35 -6.85 8.01
C LEU A 30 -19.02 -7.38 6.73
N MET A 31 -18.72 -8.61 6.31
CA MET A 31 -19.32 -9.21 5.11
C MET A 31 -20.69 -9.84 5.38
N PHE A 32 -20.85 -10.54 6.50
CA PHE A 32 -22.03 -11.36 6.77
C PHE A 32 -22.95 -10.77 7.84
N GLY A 33 -22.57 -9.68 8.51
CA GLY A 33 -23.36 -9.04 9.56
C GLY A 33 -23.52 -9.87 10.84
N ARG A 34 -22.77 -10.98 10.96
CA ARG A 34 -22.86 -11.94 12.08
C ARG A 34 -21.47 -12.31 12.56
N GLN A 35 -21.34 -12.66 13.84
CA GLN A 35 -20.07 -13.18 14.36
C GLN A 35 -19.82 -14.57 13.80
N HIS A 36 -18.55 -14.87 13.54
CA HIS A 36 -18.15 -16.24 13.24
C HIS A 36 -18.38 -17.09 14.49
N ARG A 37 -18.87 -18.32 14.29
CA ARG A 37 -18.94 -19.32 15.35
C ARG A 37 -17.77 -20.28 15.13
N PRO A 38 -16.82 -20.37 16.07
CA PRO A 38 -15.82 -21.42 16.07
C PRO A 38 -16.49 -22.79 16.01
N ILE A 39 -15.88 -23.72 15.26
CA ILE A 39 -16.44 -25.05 14.98
C ILE A 39 -16.50 -25.92 16.25
N ASP A 40 -15.71 -25.58 17.29
CA ASP A 40 -15.57 -26.38 18.52
C ASP A 40 -16.25 -25.75 19.76
N GLN A 41 -17.21 -24.84 19.59
CA GLN A 41 -17.86 -24.08 20.67
C GLN A 41 -19.27 -24.56 21.03
N ASP A 42 -19.51 -25.87 21.09
CA ASP A 42 -20.73 -26.36 21.76
C ASP A 42 -20.64 -26.18 23.31
N ASP A 43 -19.44 -25.91 23.87
CA ASP A 43 -19.21 -25.89 25.33
C ASP A 43 -18.55 -24.61 25.92
N MET A 44 -18.45 -23.49 25.19
CA MET A 44 -17.99 -22.22 25.81
C MET A 44 -19.12 -21.21 25.91
N GLU A 45 -19.59 -21.01 27.15
CA GLU A 45 -20.50 -19.96 27.56
C GLU A 45 -20.07 -18.61 26.95
N LEU A 46 -20.97 -18.01 26.17
CA LEU A 46 -20.81 -16.65 25.68
C LEU A 46 -20.82 -15.70 26.89
N GLU A 47 -19.65 -15.17 27.26
CA GLU A 47 -19.60 -13.90 27.99
C GLU A 47 -20.13 -12.80 27.06
N VAL A 48 -21.44 -12.58 27.14
CA VAL A 48 -22.04 -11.34 26.66
C VAL A 48 -21.57 -10.27 27.63
N GLU A 49 -20.67 -9.39 27.19
CA GLU A 49 -20.49 -8.08 27.84
C GLU A 49 -21.81 -7.30 27.63
N GLU A 50 -22.79 -7.56 28.50
CA GLU A 50 -23.96 -6.72 28.69
C GLU A 50 -23.50 -5.43 29.37
N GLU A 51 -23.32 -4.39 28.56
CA GLU A 51 -23.37 -3.02 29.06
C GLU A 51 -24.80 -2.72 29.54
N GLY A 52 -25.04 -3.07 30.81
CA GLY A 52 -25.92 -2.38 31.75
C GLY A 52 -27.43 -2.41 31.50
N LEU A 53 -28.13 -3.38 32.11
CA LEU A 53 -29.47 -3.17 32.67
C LEU A 53 -29.62 -4.01 33.96
N SER A 54 -30.04 -3.35 35.04
CA SER A 54 -30.16 -3.87 36.42
C SER A 54 -31.17 -5.04 36.56
N PRO A 55 -30.94 -6.00 37.48
CA PRO A 55 -31.79 -7.17 37.68
C PRO A 55 -32.92 -6.91 38.68
N ALA A 56 -34.12 -7.41 38.39
CA ALA A 56 -35.12 -7.74 39.41
C ALA A 56 -36.10 -8.82 38.89
N ASP A 57 -36.16 -9.90 39.66
CA ASP A 57 -37.29 -10.80 39.91
C ASP A 57 -37.53 -12.03 38.99
N GLU A 58 -36.82 -13.12 39.37
CA GLU A 58 -37.35 -14.34 40.02
C GLU A 58 -38.41 -15.24 39.32
N SER A 59 -37.94 -16.44 38.95
CA SER A 59 -38.60 -17.76 38.96
C SER A 59 -39.69 -18.12 37.93
N THR A 60 -39.45 -19.16 37.12
CA THR A 60 -39.90 -20.54 37.43
C THR A 60 -39.45 -21.55 36.38
N ASP A 61 -39.05 -22.70 36.90
CA ASP A 61 -38.72 -23.95 36.22
C ASP A 61 -39.93 -24.48 35.42
N THR A 62 -39.74 -24.82 34.14
CA THR A 62 -40.70 -25.66 33.41
C THR A 62 -39.98 -26.50 32.37
N SER A 63 -40.02 -27.81 32.61
CA SER A 63 -39.57 -28.88 31.73
C SER A 63 -40.04 -28.69 30.28
N CYS A 64 -39.09 -28.68 29.33
CA CYS A 64 -39.38 -28.56 27.91
C CYS A 64 -39.93 -29.88 27.36
N SER A 65 -41.26 -29.98 27.28
CA SER A 65 -41.97 -31.01 26.53
C SER A 65 -41.90 -30.70 25.03
N LEU A 66 -41.47 -31.67 24.23
CA LEU A 66 -41.08 -31.57 22.81
C LEU A 66 -42.25 -31.36 21.81
N GLU A 67 -43.40 -30.86 22.25
CA GLU A 67 -44.59 -30.72 21.40
C GLU A 67 -44.98 -29.24 21.26
N GLY A 68 -44.06 -28.44 20.70
CA GLY A 68 -44.29 -27.03 20.38
C GLY A 68 -44.31 -26.82 18.87
N LEU A 69 -45.49 -26.91 18.24
CA LEU A 69 -45.72 -26.42 16.88
C LEU A 69 -45.40 -24.92 16.86
N VAL A 70 -44.17 -24.57 16.45
CA VAL A 70 -43.73 -23.20 16.28
C VAL A 70 -44.55 -22.60 15.13
N SER A 71 -45.54 -21.77 15.46
CA SER A 71 -46.27 -20.97 14.48
C SER A 71 -45.24 -20.24 13.62
N LEU A 72 -45.32 -20.42 12.29
CA LEU A 72 -44.43 -19.72 11.38
C LEU A 72 -44.62 -18.21 11.56
N PRO A 73 -43.52 -17.43 11.64
CA PRO A 73 -43.60 -15.99 11.83
C PRO A 73 -44.35 -15.34 10.69
N THR A 74 -45.14 -14.31 11.02
CA THR A 74 -45.94 -13.59 10.03
C THR A 74 -45.00 -12.76 9.14
N ALA A 75 -45.33 -12.61 7.85
CA ALA A 75 -44.48 -11.87 6.89
C ALA A 75 -44.10 -10.44 7.36
N LYS A 76 -44.97 -9.76 8.11
CA LYS A 76 -44.69 -8.44 8.69
C LYS A 76 -43.59 -8.47 9.75
N GLU A 77 -43.56 -9.50 10.58
CA GLU A 77 -42.55 -9.69 11.63
C GLU A 77 -41.18 -9.97 11.01
N VAL A 78 -41.16 -10.80 9.97
CA VAL A 78 -39.93 -11.07 9.19
C VAL A 78 -39.41 -9.79 8.56
N LEU A 79 -40.27 -8.95 7.99
CA LEU A 79 -39.88 -7.68 7.37
C LEU A 79 -39.27 -6.73 8.41
N LEU A 80 -39.93 -6.55 9.55
CA LEU A 80 -39.42 -5.72 10.65
C LEU A 80 -38.06 -6.23 11.16
N PHE A 81 -37.90 -7.55 11.27
CA PHE A 81 -36.62 -8.14 11.65
C PHE A 81 -35.51 -7.84 10.63
N VAL A 82 -35.79 -7.95 9.33
CA VAL A 82 -34.82 -7.62 8.28
C VAL A 82 -34.42 -6.15 8.32
N GLN A 83 -35.38 -5.23 8.48
CA GLN A 83 -35.10 -3.79 8.60
C GLN A 83 -34.20 -3.48 9.80
N HIS A 84 -34.50 -4.08 10.95
CA HIS A 84 -33.69 -3.90 12.15
C HIS A 84 -32.26 -4.45 11.97
N GLN A 85 -32.10 -5.58 11.27
CA GLN A 85 -30.78 -6.11 10.90
C GLN A 85 -30.02 -5.18 9.96
N ASP A 86 -30.70 -4.58 8.98
CA ASP A 86 -30.09 -3.60 8.07
C ASP A 86 -29.60 -2.36 8.79
N GLN A 87 -30.38 -1.82 9.73
CA GLN A 87 -29.97 -0.68 10.56
C GLN A 87 -28.71 -1.01 11.36
N LYS A 88 -28.68 -2.15 12.04
CA LYS A 88 -27.49 -2.62 12.76
C LYS A 88 -26.26 -2.74 11.85
N ARG A 89 -26.43 -3.26 10.63
CA ARG A 89 -25.35 -3.34 9.64
C ARG A 89 -24.84 -1.95 9.26
N GLN A 90 -25.74 -1.02 8.97
CA GLN A 90 -25.39 0.36 8.61
C GLN A 90 -24.61 1.05 9.73
N GLU A 91 -25.04 0.92 10.97
CA GLU A 91 -24.32 1.47 12.14
C GLU A 91 -22.89 0.93 12.25
N VAL A 92 -22.70 -0.38 12.02
CA VAL A 92 -21.36 -0.99 12.01
C VAL A 92 -20.49 -0.40 10.89
N HIS A 93 -21.05 -0.19 9.69
CA HIS A 93 -20.32 0.43 8.58
C HIS A 93 -19.92 1.88 8.87
N ILE A 94 -20.82 2.68 9.45
CA ILE A 94 -20.53 4.06 9.86
C ILE A 94 -19.38 4.10 10.86
N LYS A 95 -19.47 3.30 11.94
CA LYS A 95 -18.41 3.19 12.95
C LYS A 95 -17.07 2.72 12.36
N ARG A 96 -17.11 1.83 11.37
CA ARG A 96 -15.92 1.34 10.66
C ARG A 96 -15.27 2.45 9.84
N GLU A 97 -16.05 3.27 9.15
CA GLU A 97 -15.54 4.42 8.38
C GLU A 97 -14.86 5.45 9.27
N GLU A 98 -15.46 5.80 10.40
CA GLU A 98 -14.85 6.70 11.40
C GLU A 98 -13.48 6.19 11.88
N LYS A 99 -13.39 4.90 12.23
CA LYS A 99 -12.13 4.28 12.66
C LYS A 99 -11.09 4.25 11.54
N VAL A 100 -11.50 3.93 10.32
CA VAL A 100 -10.61 3.93 9.15
C VAL A 100 -10.05 5.33 8.90
N ASN A 101 -10.90 6.36 8.96
CA ASN A 101 -10.48 7.75 8.76
C ASN A 101 -9.50 8.18 9.86
N ALA A 102 -9.83 7.94 11.13
CA ALA A 102 -8.92 8.25 12.24
C ALA A 102 -7.57 7.52 12.13
N ALA A 103 -7.58 6.25 11.70
CA ALA A 103 -6.36 5.49 11.47
C ALA A 103 -5.53 6.06 10.30
N GLN A 104 -6.17 6.45 9.20
CA GLN A 104 -5.53 7.07 8.05
C GLN A 104 -4.93 8.44 8.39
N GLU A 105 -5.64 9.27 9.15
CA GLU A 105 -5.17 10.57 9.64
C GLU A 105 -3.92 10.39 10.52
N LYS A 106 -3.98 9.46 11.48
CA LYS A 106 -2.84 9.13 12.34
C LYS A 106 -1.63 8.65 11.52
N GLN A 107 -1.85 7.75 10.56
CA GLN A 107 -0.79 7.25 9.68
C GLN A 107 -0.17 8.38 8.85
N THR A 108 -0.99 9.29 8.33
CA THR A 108 -0.55 10.47 7.57
C THR A 108 0.26 11.41 8.45
N ALA A 109 -0.21 11.70 9.66
CA ALA A 109 0.51 12.54 10.63
C ALA A 109 1.85 11.93 11.03
N ASP A 110 1.89 10.62 11.30
CA ASP A 110 3.11 9.89 11.63
C ASP A 110 4.12 9.90 10.47
N TYR A 111 3.63 9.68 9.25
CA TYR A 111 4.44 9.76 8.04
C TYR A 111 5.02 11.17 7.85
N ASN A 112 4.20 12.21 7.97
CA ASN A 112 4.62 13.60 7.85
C ASN A 112 5.63 13.99 8.93
N ARG A 113 5.45 13.52 10.17
CA ARG A 113 6.41 13.71 11.27
C ARG A 113 7.76 13.08 10.95
N ARG A 114 7.77 11.85 10.43
CA ARG A 114 9.00 11.15 10.00
C ARG A 114 9.68 11.86 8.83
N LYS A 115 8.92 12.36 7.85
CA LYS A 115 9.45 13.15 6.73
C LYS A 115 10.20 14.40 7.23
N LYS A 116 9.67 15.11 8.24
CA LYS A 116 10.33 16.31 8.81
C LYS A 116 11.64 15.98 9.53
N LYS A 117 11.77 14.79 10.15
CA LYS A 117 12.90 14.42 11.01
C LYS A 117 14.07 13.76 10.26
N GLY A 118 14.60 14.42 9.24
CA GLY A 118 15.88 14.04 8.61
C GLY A 118 15.80 13.41 7.21
N SER A 119 14.67 13.51 6.52
CA SER A 119 14.60 13.14 5.10
C SER A 119 15.11 14.30 4.23
N LYS A 120 16.06 14.03 3.32
CA LYS A 120 16.45 14.99 2.29
C LYS A 120 15.31 15.10 1.28
N ILE A 121 14.52 16.17 1.39
CA ILE A 121 13.44 16.50 0.46
C ILE A 121 13.97 17.57 -0.49
N TYR A 122 13.69 17.39 -1.78
CA TYR A 122 14.13 18.30 -2.83
C TYR A 122 12.91 18.86 -3.55
N ASP A 123 12.75 20.17 -3.57
CA ASP A 123 11.66 20.78 -4.34
C ASP A 123 12.06 20.75 -5.81
N LEU A 124 11.42 19.83 -6.57
CA LEU A 124 11.69 19.61 -7.98
C LEU A 124 10.65 20.38 -8.80
N SER A 125 11.10 21.33 -9.60
CA SER A 125 10.27 22.05 -10.55
C SER A 125 10.55 21.60 -11.99
N VAL A 126 9.60 21.90 -12.88
CA VAL A 126 9.76 21.65 -14.32
C VAL A 126 10.96 22.44 -14.83
N GLY A 127 11.79 21.79 -15.64
CA GLY A 127 13.02 22.36 -16.21
C GLY A 127 14.29 22.08 -15.41
N MET A 128 14.20 21.56 -14.18
CA MET A 128 15.39 21.18 -13.41
C MET A 128 16.07 19.93 -13.97
N HIS A 129 17.39 19.86 -13.83
CA HIS A 129 18.17 18.66 -14.08
C HIS A 129 18.14 17.73 -12.86
N VAL A 130 17.86 16.46 -13.10
CA VAL A 130 17.75 15.42 -12.08
C VAL A 130 18.47 14.15 -12.51
N LEU A 131 18.99 13.43 -11.53
CA LEU A 131 19.51 12.08 -11.67
C LEU A 131 18.39 11.07 -11.42
N GLN A 132 18.35 10.01 -12.24
CA GLN A 132 17.42 8.90 -12.06
C GLN A 132 18.12 7.71 -11.38
N SER A 133 17.44 7.01 -10.47
CA SER A 133 17.98 5.79 -9.85
C SER A 133 17.95 4.60 -10.81
N ASN A 134 19.06 3.86 -10.91
CA ASN A 134 19.12 2.61 -11.66
C ASN A 134 18.50 1.46 -10.84
N LEU A 135 17.25 1.10 -11.14
CA LEU A 135 16.53 0.02 -10.45
C LEU A 135 17.10 -1.37 -10.73
N ARG A 136 17.94 -1.51 -11.78
CA ARG A 136 18.62 -2.78 -12.07
C ARG A 136 19.47 -3.19 -10.87
N ASN A 137 20.20 -2.24 -10.29
CA ASN A 137 21.11 -2.43 -9.16
C ASN A 137 20.42 -2.94 -7.87
N GLU A 138 19.10 -2.76 -7.74
CA GLU A 138 18.32 -3.23 -6.57
C GLU A 138 17.78 -4.66 -6.76
N SER A 139 17.76 -5.16 -7.99
CA SER A 139 17.24 -6.48 -8.31
C SER A 139 18.28 -7.59 -8.04
N ARG A 140 17.81 -8.82 -7.77
CA ARG A 140 18.67 -10.00 -7.53
C ARG A 140 19.68 -10.29 -8.66
N LYS A 141 19.39 -9.87 -9.90
CA LYS A 141 20.20 -10.14 -11.10
C LYS A 141 21.26 -9.06 -11.44
N GLY A 142 21.58 -8.15 -10.52
CA GLY A 142 22.82 -7.36 -10.58
C GLY A 142 22.72 -5.99 -11.22
N GLY A 143 23.87 -5.43 -11.62
CA GLY A 143 24.10 -4.01 -11.93
C GLY A 143 25.16 -3.35 -11.03
N ASN A 144 25.84 -4.13 -10.18
CA ASN A 144 26.74 -3.61 -9.14
C ASN A 144 27.91 -2.76 -9.69
N MET A 145 28.32 -2.97 -10.96
CA MET A 145 29.35 -2.16 -11.63
C MET A 145 28.79 -0.91 -12.33
N GLU A 146 27.48 -0.83 -12.57
CA GLU A 146 26.84 0.33 -13.17
C GLU A 146 26.59 1.40 -12.09
N PRO A 147 26.71 2.71 -12.43
CA PRO A 147 26.39 3.77 -11.50
C PRO A 147 24.97 3.64 -10.95
N LYS A 148 24.82 3.84 -9.64
CA LYS A 148 23.50 3.83 -8.97
C LYS A 148 22.56 4.92 -9.49
N TRP A 149 23.12 6.02 -9.98
CA TRP A 149 22.38 7.16 -10.51
C TRP A 149 22.78 7.37 -11.96
N THR A 150 21.78 7.42 -12.84
CA THR A 150 21.94 7.61 -14.28
C THR A 150 21.58 9.03 -14.65
N GLY A 151 22.51 9.67 -15.37
CA GLY A 151 22.32 10.81 -16.26
C GLY A 151 21.71 12.09 -15.66
N PRO A 152 22.15 13.28 -16.08
CA PRO A 152 21.29 14.43 -15.94
C PRO A 152 20.11 14.28 -16.93
N HIS A 153 18.91 14.28 -16.38
CA HIS A 153 17.66 14.31 -17.11
C HIS A 153 16.93 15.61 -16.80
N LYS A 154 16.30 16.22 -17.80
CA LYS A 154 15.49 17.42 -17.61
C LYS A 154 14.04 17.02 -17.31
N ILE A 155 13.43 17.62 -16.29
CA ILE A 155 12.01 17.43 -16.01
C ILE A 155 11.19 18.22 -17.02
N LEU A 156 10.28 17.55 -17.74
CA LEU A 156 9.37 18.17 -18.70
C LEU A 156 8.00 18.47 -18.08
N ASP A 157 7.47 17.54 -17.31
CA ASP A 157 6.10 17.63 -16.80
C ASP A 157 5.94 16.80 -15.52
N ILE A 158 5.10 17.28 -14.60
CA ILE A 158 4.86 16.69 -13.26
C ILE A 158 3.37 16.40 -13.11
N ASP A 159 3.05 15.13 -12.87
CA ASP A 159 1.67 14.68 -12.59
C ASP A 159 1.19 15.03 -11.18
N CYS A 160 -0.14 15.00 -11.00
CA CYS A 160 -0.80 14.99 -9.69
C CYS A 160 -0.33 13.85 -8.77
N ASN A 161 0.10 12.73 -9.34
CA ASN A 161 0.62 11.55 -8.62
C ASN A 161 2.15 11.60 -8.38
N GLN A 162 2.78 12.78 -8.50
CA GLN A 162 4.23 12.96 -8.31
C GLN A 162 5.09 12.07 -9.24
N ARG A 163 4.58 11.83 -10.46
CA ARG A 163 5.30 11.14 -11.52
C ARG A 163 5.76 12.15 -12.55
N MET A 164 7.02 12.06 -12.95
CA MET A 164 7.66 13.04 -13.82
C MET A 164 7.98 12.44 -15.18
N ALA A 165 7.73 13.22 -16.22
CA ALA A 165 8.24 12.94 -17.56
C ALA A 165 9.66 13.53 -17.66
N LEU A 166 10.61 12.72 -18.12
CA LEU A 166 12.02 13.08 -18.18
C LEU A 166 12.51 13.09 -19.62
N GLU A 167 13.46 13.98 -19.91
CA GLU A 167 14.20 14.04 -21.16
C GLU A 167 15.69 13.85 -20.87
N THR A 168 16.36 13.01 -21.65
CA THR A 168 17.81 12.81 -21.50
C THR A 168 18.57 13.99 -22.10
N VAL A 169 19.36 14.71 -21.31
CA VAL A 169 20.10 15.90 -21.77
C VAL A 169 21.05 15.57 -22.92
N LYS A 170 21.69 14.40 -22.90
CA LYS A 170 22.65 13.98 -23.94
C LYS A 170 22.01 13.75 -25.32
N ASN A 171 20.81 13.19 -25.35
CA ASN A 171 20.20 12.69 -26.59
C ASN A 171 18.94 13.46 -27.00
N GLY A 172 18.44 14.37 -26.16
CA GLY A 172 17.13 15.03 -26.32
C GLY A 172 15.94 14.06 -26.33
N LYS A 173 16.16 12.79 -25.96
CA LYS A 173 15.12 11.75 -26.05
C LYS A 173 14.28 11.75 -24.79
N LYS A 174 12.97 11.95 -24.97
CA LYS A 174 11.97 11.76 -23.92
C LYS A 174 11.89 10.29 -23.50
N LEU A 175 11.93 10.05 -22.19
CA LEU A 175 11.73 8.73 -21.63
C LEU A 175 10.25 8.34 -21.79
N ASN A 176 10.01 7.12 -22.30
CA ASN A 176 8.64 6.62 -22.51
C ASN A 176 7.91 6.44 -21.16
N ARG A 177 8.62 5.93 -20.14
CA ARG A 177 8.06 5.71 -18.81
C ARG A 177 8.21 6.96 -17.94
N ARG A 178 7.12 7.34 -17.27
CA ARG A 178 7.16 8.34 -16.18
C ARG A 178 7.76 7.76 -14.90
N VAL A 179 8.62 8.54 -14.28
CA VAL A 179 9.44 8.14 -13.12
C VAL A 179 8.86 8.75 -11.85
N SER A 180 8.88 8.01 -10.74
CA SER A 180 8.39 8.54 -9.45
C SER A 180 9.38 9.52 -8.86
N TYR A 181 8.89 10.56 -8.17
CA TYR A 181 9.71 11.49 -7.38
C TYR A 181 10.78 10.80 -6.51
N ASN A 182 10.45 9.68 -5.87
CA ASN A 182 11.37 8.96 -4.98
C ASN A 182 12.62 8.40 -5.68
N GLN A 183 12.55 8.22 -7.00
CA GLN A 183 13.64 7.70 -7.83
C GLN A 183 14.51 8.83 -8.41
N LEU A 184 14.26 10.08 -8.02
CA LEU A 184 14.93 11.25 -8.54
C LEU A 184 15.75 11.95 -7.45
N ARG A 185 16.87 12.53 -7.88
CA ARG A 185 17.65 13.46 -7.08
C ARG A 185 18.01 14.67 -7.92
N PRO A 186 18.08 15.88 -7.34
CA PRO A 186 18.55 17.04 -8.09
C PRO A 186 20.00 16.80 -8.54
N TYR A 187 20.27 17.16 -9.78
CA TYR A 187 21.63 17.19 -10.30
C TYR A 187 22.30 18.49 -9.83
N LEU A 188 23.29 18.35 -8.95
CA LEU A 188 24.05 19.49 -8.43
C LEU A 188 25.20 19.80 -9.40
N HIS A 189 25.09 20.93 -10.10
CA HIS A 189 26.15 21.42 -10.96
C HIS A 189 27.29 21.93 -10.09
N SER A 190 28.50 21.46 -10.38
CA SER A 190 29.72 22.02 -9.80
C SER A 190 30.63 22.29 -10.98
N GLN A 191 31.15 23.52 -11.08
CA GLN A 191 31.98 23.93 -12.22
C GLN A 191 33.18 22.99 -12.42
N LEU A 192 33.74 22.44 -11.33
CA LEU A 192 34.81 21.45 -11.39
C LEU A 192 34.35 20.10 -11.95
N HIS A 193 33.12 19.68 -11.63
CA HIS A 193 32.55 18.44 -12.17
C HIS A 193 32.16 18.59 -13.64
N ASP A 194 31.64 19.75 -14.04
CA ASP A 194 31.25 20.04 -15.41
C ASP A 194 32.50 20.16 -16.32
N ALA A 195 33.56 20.86 -15.86
CA ALA A 195 34.83 20.95 -16.57
C ALA A 195 35.48 19.56 -16.78
N ARG A 196 35.54 18.74 -15.72
CA ARG A 196 36.10 17.39 -15.80
C ARG A 196 35.24 16.40 -16.62
N ALA A 197 33.96 16.70 -16.81
CA ALA A 197 33.10 15.93 -17.69
C ALA A 197 33.37 16.29 -19.17
N ALA A 198 33.50 17.59 -19.48
CA ALA A 198 33.82 18.09 -20.81
C ALA A 198 35.17 17.54 -21.33
N GLU A 199 36.23 17.60 -20.50
CA GLU A 199 37.56 17.07 -20.85
C GLU A 199 37.53 15.57 -21.20
N ARG A 200 36.64 14.81 -20.56
CA ARG A 200 36.53 13.36 -20.75
C ARG A 200 35.85 13.01 -22.06
N ASP A 201 34.82 13.77 -22.44
CA ASP A 201 34.09 13.59 -23.69
C ASP A 201 34.98 13.99 -24.89
N GLU A 202 35.76 15.08 -24.79
CA GLU A 202 36.73 15.52 -25.82
C GLU A 202 37.90 14.53 -26.03
N SER A 203 38.39 13.91 -24.94
CA SER A 203 39.44 12.88 -24.99
C SER A 203 38.95 11.61 -25.72
N TRP A 204 37.69 11.25 -25.54
CA TRP A 204 37.08 10.08 -26.19
C TRP A 204 36.88 10.29 -27.69
N GLU A 205 36.41 11.48 -28.09
CA GLU A 205 36.26 11.86 -29.50
C GLU A 205 37.61 11.95 -30.21
N SER A 206 38.63 12.52 -29.56
CA SER A 206 39.99 12.61 -30.09
C SER A 206 40.62 11.22 -30.30
N SER A 207 40.39 10.29 -29.37
CA SER A 207 40.91 8.92 -29.46
C SER A 207 40.23 8.12 -30.59
N HIS A 208 38.93 8.33 -30.81
CA HIS A 208 38.18 7.72 -31.90
C HIS A 208 38.58 8.29 -33.27
N LEU A 209 38.81 9.61 -33.38
CA LEU A 209 39.33 10.25 -34.59
C LEU A 209 40.74 9.77 -34.92
N CYS A 210 41.62 9.64 -33.92
CA CYS A 210 42.98 9.14 -34.10
C CYS A 210 43.01 7.67 -34.58
N SER A 211 42.13 6.80 -34.04
CA SER A 211 41.98 5.42 -34.52
C SER A 211 41.37 5.32 -35.93
N HIS A 212 40.56 6.30 -36.35
CA HIS A 212 39.99 6.35 -37.69
C HIS A 212 41.00 6.83 -38.73
N MET A 213 41.84 7.82 -38.40
CA MET A 213 42.94 8.28 -39.26
C MET A 213 43.98 7.18 -39.49
N MET A 214 44.39 6.45 -38.44
CA MET A 214 45.38 5.37 -38.55
C MET A 214 44.94 4.16 -39.40
N ARG A 215 43.66 4.06 -39.76
CA ARG A 215 43.13 2.98 -40.63
C ARG A 215 43.10 3.34 -42.11
N GLN A 216 43.25 4.62 -42.48
CA GLN A 216 43.18 5.04 -43.88
C GLN A 216 44.53 5.05 -44.60
N ASP A 217 45.65 4.98 -43.87
CA ASP A 217 47.02 5.04 -44.42
C ASP A 217 47.64 3.65 -44.74
N THR A 218 46.84 2.59 -44.86
CA THR A 218 47.31 1.22 -45.12
C THR A 218 46.91 0.68 -46.51
N LYS A 219 46.90 1.55 -47.53
CA LYS A 219 46.72 1.15 -48.93
C LYS A 219 47.84 1.64 -49.83
#